data_AF-A0AAN8IIB8-F1
#
_entry.id   AF-A0AAN8IIB8-F1
#
_cell.length_a   1.000
_cell.length_b   1.000
_cell.length_c   1.000
_cell.angle_alpha   90.00
_cell.angle_beta   90.00
_cell.angle_gamma   90.00
#
_symmetry.space_group_name_H-M   'P 1'
#
loop_
_entity.id
_entity.type
_entity.pdbx_description
1 polymer ?
#
loop_
_entity_poly.entity_id
_entity_poly.type
_entity_poly.pdbx_seq_one_letter_code
_entity_poly.pdbx_strand_id
1 'polypeptide(L)'
;MRPTADVLNEFYDLVELDANKRFNAIGRLIIKSKSDSSTVNYCIERLVTGLSSPRGAARFGYSAALVVLLSEHHESWTVEKLFELADKKLDLHDKESGSANAIGRHMLACAIFQSKAYTENEAFLIEKELEVYRTYPVLGMSVIQVVAEIAVEMERKRFKSTAWTLLKSYLDSAITSSSVEFLYLALLLKDRFPSYISDSVSFIQKDGSCNFTANDLTFLLLTVKKCDSTALPLFLKALLVSARASGQFGDVYSNVVEKWCTSGDESKVLERIFDTAKLTLSIGDTAHEDVLAVFSPLLLKRIVQVARGKRNPQQRVLREK
;
A
#
# COMPACT_ATOMS: atom_id res chain seq x y z
N MET A 1 4.36 37.15 4.48
CA MET A 1 4.15 37.99 3.28
C MET A 1 2.92 37.44 2.55
N ARG A 2 2.00 38.29 2.08
CA ARG A 2 0.85 37.81 1.30
C ARG A 2 1.35 37.53 -0.13
N PRO A 3 1.15 36.32 -0.67
CA PRO A 3 1.57 36.02 -2.05
C PRO A 3 0.79 36.89 -3.03
N THR A 4 1.36 37.07 -4.22
CA THR A 4 0.70 37.73 -5.33
C THR A 4 -0.51 36.91 -5.82
N ALA A 5 -1.48 37.58 -6.44
CA ALA A 5 -2.72 36.93 -6.88
C ALA A 5 -2.51 35.84 -7.94
N ASP A 6 -1.49 36.01 -8.78
CA ASP A 6 -1.07 35.03 -9.78
C ASP A 6 -0.53 33.74 -9.16
N VAL A 7 0.21 33.79 -8.04
CA VAL A 7 0.63 32.58 -7.30
C VAL A 7 -0.58 31.88 -6.71
N LEU A 8 -1.52 32.63 -6.13
CA LEU A 8 -2.74 32.06 -5.54
C LEU A 8 -3.63 31.35 -6.58
N ASN A 9 -3.72 31.89 -7.79
CA ASN A 9 -4.50 31.29 -8.86
C ASN A 9 -4.00 29.89 -9.23
N GLU A 10 -2.69 29.66 -9.18
CA GLU A 10 -2.15 28.32 -9.45
C GLU A 10 -2.62 27.29 -8.41
N PHE A 11 -2.75 27.68 -7.14
CA PHE A 11 -3.28 26.78 -6.12
C PHE A 11 -4.75 26.43 -6.33
N TYR A 12 -5.55 27.29 -6.97
CA TYR A 12 -6.91 26.92 -7.35
C TYR A 12 -6.89 25.89 -8.48
N ASP A 13 -6.03 26.07 -9.48
CA ASP A 13 -5.89 25.11 -10.58
C ASP A 13 -5.32 23.75 -10.11
N LEU A 14 -4.47 23.72 -9.08
CA LEU A 14 -3.96 22.48 -8.49
C LEU A 14 -5.06 21.60 -7.88
N VAL A 15 -6.15 22.18 -7.39
CA VAL A 15 -7.23 21.41 -6.74
C VAL A 15 -8.34 20.97 -7.69
N GLU A 16 -8.21 21.28 -8.98
CA GLU A 16 -9.14 20.88 -10.03
C GLU A 16 -9.01 19.39 -10.36
N LEU A 17 -10.10 18.76 -10.81
CA LEU A 17 -10.09 17.36 -11.28
C LEU A 17 -9.42 17.20 -12.66
N ASP A 18 -9.29 18.28 -13.42
CA ASP A 18 -8.65 18.29 -14.74
C ASP A 18 -7.12 18.15 -14.62
N ALA A 19 -6.57 17.08 -15.21
CA ALA A 19 -5.14 16.78 -15.15
C ALA A 19 -4.27 17.82 -15.89
N ASN A 20 -4.77 18.39 -16.99
CA ASN A 20 -4.05 19.41 -17.76
C ASN A 20 -3.98 20.74 -17.01
N LYS A 21 -5.07 21.14 -16.34
CA LYS A 21 -5.06 22.32 -15.45
C LYS A 21 -4.02 22.16 -14.35
N ARG A 22 -4.01 21.01 -13.66
CA ARG A 22 -3.02 20.73 -12.61
C ARG A 22 -1.60 20.75 -13.16
N PHE A 23 -1.33 20.06 -14.26
CA PHE A 23 0.00 20.01 -14.88
C PHE A 23 0.53 21.41 -15.23
N ASN A 24 -0.31 22.22 -15.87
CA ASN A 24 0.06 23.59 -16.24
C ASN A 24 0.29 24.48 -15.01
N ALA A 25 -0.52 24.33 -13.95
CA ALA A 25 -0.34 25.05 -12.70
C ALA A 25 0.98 24.70 -11.99
N ILE A 26 1.38 23.42 -12.00
CA ILE A 26 2.69 22.97 -11.50
C ILE A 26 3.80 23.67 -12.26
N GLY A 27 3.78 23.63 -13.60
CA GLY A 27 4.78 24.29 -14.44
C GLY A 27 4.90 25.80 -14.14
N ARG A 28 3.76 26.48 -14.01
CA ARG A 28 3.73 27.92 -13.70
C ARG A 28 4.21 28.22 -12.27
N LEU A 29 3.93 27.36 -11.29
CA LEU A 29 4.46 27.50 -9.94
C LEU A 29 5.98 27.37 -9.91
N ILE A 30 6.55 26.44 -10.66
CA ILE A 30 8.00 26.25 -10.73
C ILE A 30 8.67 27.51 -11.29
N ILE A 31 8.18 28.04 -12.41
CA ILE A 31 8.72 29.26 -13.03
C ILE A 31 8.69 30.44 -12.04
N LYS A 32 7.56 30.63 -11.34
CA LYS A 32 7.43 31.69 -10.33
C LYS A 32 8.39 31.46 -9.15
N SER A 33 8.51 30.22 -8.67
CA SER A 33 9.40 29.85 -7.57
C SER A 33 10.88 30.07 -7.89
N LYS A 34 11.29 29.93 -9.16
CA LYS A 34 12.66 30.22 -9.62
C LYS A 34 12.93 31.73 -9.70
N SER A 35 11.89 32.52 -9.91
CA SER A 35 12.00 33.97 -10.09
C SER A 35 12.01 34.73 -8.75
N ASP A 36 11.45 34.14 -7.69
CA ASP A 36 11.37 34.73 -6.36
C ASP A 36 11.50 33.66 -5.26
N SER A 37 12.62 33.66 -4.54
CA SER A 37 12.89 32.71 -3.46
C SER A 37 11.95 32.87 -2.26
N SER A 38 11.36 34.06 -2.06
CA SER A 38 10.36 34.28 -1.00
C SER A 38 9.03 33.59 -1.31
N THR A 39 8.71 33.42 -2.59
CA THR A 39 7.56 32.65 -3.07
C THR A 39 7.72 31.15 -2.83
N VAL A 40 8.94 30.60 -2.91
CA VAL A 40 9.21 29.16 -2.64
C VAL A 40 8.75 28.76 -1.25
N ASN A 41 9.09 29.55 -0.23
CA ASN A 41 8.75 29.24 1.16
C ASN A 41 7.24 29.18 1.37
N TYR A 42 6.53 30.17 0.82
CA TYR A 42 5.07 30.19 0.85
C TYR A 42 4.47 28.98 0.14
N CYS A 43 5.00 28.62 -1.03
CA CYS A 43 4.50 27.49 -1.81
C CYS A 43 4.66 26.18 -1.05
N ILE A 44 5.85 25.89 -0.51
CA ILE A 44 6.09 24.64 0.23
C ILE A 44 5.23 24.58 1.49
N GLU A 45 5.13 25.65 2.28
CA GLU A 45 4.27 25.67 3.47
C GLU A 45 2.80 25.39 3.11
N ARG A 46 2.30 26.01 2.05
CA ARG A 46 0.92 25.82 1.59
C ARG A 46 0.68 24.42 1.03
N LEU A 47 1.63 23.87 0.29
CA LEU A 47 1.55 22.51 -0.26
C LEU A 47 1.54 21.47 0.86
N VAL A 48 2.48 21.55 1.81
CA VAL A 48 2.57 20.65 2.97
C VAL A 48 1.29 20.70 3.80
N THR A 49 0.82 21.90 4.15
CA THR A 49 -0.44 22.06 4.90
C THR A 49 -1.64 21.53 4.10
N GLY A 50 -1.62 21.67 2.78
CA GLY A 50 -2.67 21.20 1.90
C GLY A 50 -2.78 19.67 1.80
N LEU A 51 -1.74 18.91 2.18
CA LEU A 51 -1.76 17.44 2.11
C LEU A 51 -2.81 16.81 3.04
N SER A 52 -3.21 17.50 4.12
CA SER A 52 -4.31 17.06 4.99
C SER A 52 -5.69 17.60 4.54
N SER A 53 -5.80 18.20 3.35
CA SER A 53 -7.09 18.71 2.87
C SER A 53 -8.14 17.60 2.83
N PRO A 54 -9.42 17.85 3.19
CA PRO A 54 -10.48 16.86 3.05
C PRO A 54 -10.77 16.51 1.58
N ARG A 55 -10.40 17.39 0.64
CA ARG A 55 -10.63 17.21 -0.81
C ARG A 55 -9.52 16.35 -1.41
N GLY A 56 -9.87 15.15 -1.89
CA GLY A 56 -8.91 14.24 -2.54
C GLY A 56 -8.18 14.86 -3.74
N ALA A 57 -8.89 15.63 -4.57
CA ALA A 57 -8.29 16.34 -5.70
C ALA A 57 -7.19 17.32 -5.26
N ALA A 58 -7.40 18.02 -4.14
CA ALA A 58 -6.41 18.92 -3.58
C ALA A 58 -5.17 18.17 -3.10
N ARG A 59 -5.36 17.07 -2.36
CA ARG A 59 -4.25 16.23 -1.90
C ARG A 59 -3.39 15.75 -3.07
N PHE A 60 -4.03 15.27 -4.14
CA PHE A 60 -3.34 14.80 -5.35
C PHE A 60 -2.53 15.93 -6.03
N GLY A 61 -3.17 17.07 -6.31
CA GLY A 61 -2.49 18.19 -6.96
C GLY A 61 -1.35 18.78 -6.13
N TYR A 62 -1.55 18.89 -4.82
CA TYR A 62 -0.52 19.41 -3.92
C TYR A 62 0.66 18.45 -3.76
N SER A 63 0.43 17.14 -3.62
CA SER A 63 1.53 16.16 -3.57
C SER A 63 2.34 16.15 -4.87
N ALA A 64 1.67 16.16 -6.03
CA ALA A 64 2.35 16.23 -7.33
C ALA A 64 3.18 17.51 -7.50
N ALA A 65 2.62 18.67 -7.13
CA ALA A 65 3.36 19.93 -7.15
C ALA A 65 4.56 19.90 -6.19
N LEU A 66 4.38 19.33 -5.00
CA LEU A 66 5.43 19.23 -3.98
C LEU A 66 6.61 18.38 -4.46
N VAL A 67 6.37 17.23 -5.10
CA VAL A 67 7.43 16.39 -5.70
C VAL A 67 8.36 17.23 -6.57
N VAL A 68 7.80 18.03 -7.49
CA VAL A 68 8.61 18.81 -8.44
C VAL A 68 9.27 20.02 -7.78
N LEU A 69 8.60 20.68 -6.83
CA LEU A 69 9.22 21.79 -6.11
C LEU A 69 10.38 21.31 -5.23
N LEU A 70 10.24 20.14 -4.59
CA LEU A 70 11.31 19.57 -3.80
C LEU A 70 12.49 19.13 -4.65
N SER A 71 12.28 18.58 -5.85
CA SER A 71 13.40 18.22 -6.73
C SER A 71 14.25 19.44 -7.11
N GLU A 72 13.62 20.60 -7.30
CA GLU A 72 14.30 21.84 -7.69
C GLU A 72 14.93 22.60 -6.50
N HIS A 73 14.35 22.50 -5.30
CA HIS A 73 14.71 23.35 -4.15
C HIS A 73 15.21 22.58 -2.92
N HIS A 74 15.62 21.32 -3.10
CA HIS A 74 16.04 20.43 -2.00
C HIS A 74 17.19 20.99 -1.15
N GLU A 75 18.09 21.79 -1.72
CA GLU A 75 19.19 22.42 -0.98
C GLU A 75 18.70 23.40 0.11
N SER A 76 17.58 24.10 -0.12
CA SER A 76 17.00 25.07 0.82
C SER A 76 15.94 24.48 1.74
N TRP A 77 15.45 23.28 1.41
CA TRP A 77 14.40 22.57 2.09
C TRP A 77 14.84 21.15 2.41
N THR A 78 15.63 21.02 3.48
CA THR A 78 16.06 19.70 3.98
C THR A 78 14.88 18.89 4.51
N VAL A 79 15.05 17.57 4.62
CA VAL A 79 14.03 16.67 5.16
C VAL A 79 13.65 17.05 6.59
N GLU A 80 14.64 17.43 7.41
CA GLU A 80 14.42 17.86 8.80
C GLU A 80 13.51 19.09 8.84
N LYS A 81 13.79 20.10 8.01
CA LYS A 81 12.97 21.32 7.93
C LYS A 81 11.55 21.04 7.45
N LEU A 82 11.37 20.09 6.52
CA LEU A 82 10.05 19.66 6.06
C LEU A 82 9.26 18.96 7.18
N PHE A 83 9.91 18.10 7.95
CA PHE A 83 9.25 17.41 9.08
C PHE A 83 9.04 18.33 10.29
N GLU A 84 9.90 19.32 10.54
CA GLU A 84 9.61 20.39 11.52
C GLU A 84 8.37 21.20 11.13
N LEU A 85 8.17 21.43 9.83
CA LEU A 85 6.96 22.08 9.33
C LEU A 85 5.74 21.16 9.49
N ALA A 86 5.87 19.87 9.19
CA ALA A 86 4.83 18.88 9.40
C ALA A 86 4.46 18.72 10.88
N ASP A 87 5.43 18.78 11.80
CA ASP A 87 5.20 18.77 13.25
C ASP A 87 4.36 19.97 13.70
N LYS A 88 4.51 21.12 13.06
CA LYS A 88 3.73 22.33 13.36
C LYS A 88 2.34 22.35 12.71
N LYS A 89 2.19 21.75 11.52
CA LYS A 89 1.00 21.91 10.68
C LYS A 89 0.13 20.66 10.55
N LEU A 90 0.72 19.50 10.79
CA LEU A 90 0.14 18.17 10.60
C LEU A 90 0.33 17.35 11.89
N ASP A 91 -0.13 17.88 13.01
CA ASP A 91 -0.03 17.19 14.31
C ASP A 91 -0.83 15.87 14.28
N LEU A 92 -0.13 14.76 14.54
CA LEU A 92 -0.72 13.41 14.60
C LEU A 92 -1.62 13.22 15.83
N HIS A 93 -1.47 14.04 16.86
CA HIS A 93 -2.27 13.94 18.08
C HIS A 93 -3.42 14.95 18.12
N ASP A 94 -3.65 15.68 17.03
CA ASP A 94 -4.80 16.55 16.90
C ASP A 94 -6.11 15.73 16.94
N LYS A 95 -7.02 16.12 17.83
CA LYS A 95 -8.24 15.35 18.12
C LYS A 95 -9.25 15.34 16.97
N GLU A 96 -9.25 16.38 16.15
CA GLU A 96 -10.25 16.56 15.08
C GLU A 96 -9.68 16.17 13.71
N SER A 97 -8.42 16.54 13.48
CA SER A 97 -7.74 16.46 12.19
C SER A 97 -6.65 15.40 12.15
N GLY A 98 -6.36 14.69 13.24
CA GLY A 98 -5.22 13.76 13.32
C GLY A 98 -5.20 12.69 12.21
N SER A 99 -6.37 12.14 11.83
CA SER A 99 -6.45 11.20 10.69
C SER A 99 -6.12 11.86 9.35
N ALA A 100 -6.59 13.08 9.11
CA ALA A 100 -6.27 13.84 7.90
C ALA A 100 -4.79 14.26 7.89
N ASN A 101 -4.23 14.60 9.06
CA ASN A 101 -2.83 14.93 9.25
C ASN A 101 -1.93 13.72 9.02
N ALA A 102 -2.35 12.52 9.45
CA ALA A 102 -1.64 11.27 9.18
C ALA A 102 -1.56 10.97 7.68
N ILE A 103 -2.66 11.15 6.95
CA ILE A 103 -2.66 11.10 5.47
C ILE A 103 -1.69 12.16 4.91
N GLY A 104 -1.73 13.37 5.44
CA GLY A 104 -0.86 14.45 5.01
C GLY A 104 0.63 14.13 5.19
N ARG A 105 1.02 13.56 6.33
CA ARG A 105 2.40 13.12 6.61
C ARG A 105 2.83 11.98 5.71
N HIS A 106 1.97 10.99 5.51
CA HIS A 106 2.24 9.88 4.59
C HIS A 106 2.47 10.41 3.15
N MET A 107 1.64 11.34 2.70
CA MET A 107 1.81 11.98 1.39
C MET A 107 3.06 12.88 1.30
N LEU A 108 3.50 13.46 2.41
CA LEU A 108 4.77 14.20 2.48
C LEU A 108 5.95 13.25 2.30
N ALA A 109 5.98 12.11 3.01
CA ALA A 109 7.03 11.11 2.84
C ALA A 109 7.07 10.57 1.41
N CYS A 110 5.89 10.30 0.81
CA CYS A 110 5.77 9.94 -0.60
C CYS A 110 6.39 11.01 -1.51
N ALA A 111 6.04 12.29 -1.30
CA ALA A 111 6.53 13.38 -2.14
C ALA A 111 8.05 13.58 -2.04
N ILE A 112 8.61 13.45 -0.83
CA ILE A 112 10.06 13.51 -0.59
C ILE A 112 10.76 12.34 -1.28
N PHE A 113 10.24 11.11 -1.15
CA PHE A 113 10.82 9.94 -1.80
C PHE A 113 10.72 10.02 -3.33
N GLN A 114 9.59 10.45 -3.86
CA GLN A 114 9.34 10.54 -5.30
C GLN A 114 10.09 11.69 -5.97
N SER A 115 10.54 12.72 -5.24
CA SER A 115 11.35 13.81 -5.81
C SER A 115 12.75 13.35 -6.22
N LYS A 116 13.20 12.18 -5.72
CA LYS A 116 14.53 11.61 -5.95
C LYS A 116 15.71 12.53 -5.57
N ALA A 117 15.45 13.58 -4.80
CA ALA A 117 16.46 14.57 -4.42
C ALA A 117 17.13 14.29 -3.05
N TYR A 118 16.53 13.45 -2.20
CA TYR A 118 16.97 13.22 -0.81
C TYR A 118 17.52 11.80 -0.60
N THR A 119 18.59 11.47 -1.31
CA THR A 119 19.17 10.12 -1.36
C THR A 119 19.92 9.70 -0.09
N GLU A 120 19.95 10.52 0.96
CA GLU A 120 20.62 10.20 2.22
C GLU A 120 19.65 10.11 3.43
N ASN A 121 18.35 10.24 3.20
CA ASN A 121 17.34 10.34 4.25
C ASN A 121 16.38 9.13 4.34
N GLU A 122 16.59 8.06 3.56
CA GLU A 122 15.69 6.89 3.48
C GLU A 122 15.34 6.28 4.83
N ALA A 123 16.34 6.07 5.70
CA ALA A 123 16.11 5.51 7.03
C ALA A 123 15.27 6.42 7.92
N PHE A 124 15.48 7.74 7.82
CA PHE A 124 14.67 8.74 8.52
C PHE A 124 13.22 8.72 8.01
N LEU A 125 13.03 8.64 6.69
CA LEU A 125 11.69 8.53 6.09
C LEU A 125 10.98 7.25 6.54
N ILE A 126 11.67 6.11 6.58
CA ILE A 126 11.11 4.85 7.10
C ILE A 126 10.67 5.02 8.56
N GLU A 127 11.48 5.64 9.42
CA GLU A 127 11.10 5.86 10.81
C GLU A 127 9.85 6.75 10.94
N LYS A 128 9.75 7.81 10.12
CA LYS A 128 8.58 8.69 10.07
C LYS A 128 7.33 7.99 9.55
N GLU A 129 7.47 7.10 8.58
CA GLU A 129 6.38 6.24 8.12
C GLU A 129 5.93 5.26 9.21
N LEU A 130 6.86 4.64 9.93
CA LEU A 130 6.54 3.77 11.06
C LEU A 130 5.89 4.54 12.23
N GLU A 131 6.22 5.82 12.43
CA GLU A 131 5.53 6.71 13.38
C GLU A 131 4.06 6.91 13.00
N VAL A 132 3.78 7.14 11.72
CA VAL A 132 2.41 7.21 11.18
C VAL A 132 1.69 5.89 11.40
N TYR A 133 2.32 4.75 11.08
CA TYR A 133 1.73 3.42 11.30
C TYR A 133 1.36 3.17 12.76
N ARG A 134 2.27 3.46 13.69
CA ARG A 134 2.03 3.24 15.13
C ARG A 134 0.86 4.08 15.65
N THR A 135 0.66 5.28 15.12
CA THR A 135 -0.41 6.19 15.57
C THR A 135 -1.72 5.95 14.82
N TYR A 136 -1.66 5.60 13.53
CA TYR A 136 -2.79 5.36 12.64
C TYR A 136 -2.64 4.05 11.86
N PRO A 137 -2.81 2.87 12.50
CA PRO A 137 -2.62 1.57 11.86
C PRO A 137 -3.50 1.32 10.63
N VAL A 138 -4.62 2.03 10.51
CA VAL A 138 -5.51 1.97 9.33
C VAL A 138 -4.82 2.35 8.02
N LEU A 139 -3.72 3.12 8.07
CA LEU A 139 -2.90 3.45 6.91
C LEU A 139 -1.81 2.40 6.62
N GLY A 140 -1.74 1.33 7.43
CA GLY A 140 -0.61 0.41 7.49
C GLY A 140 -0.19 -0.19 6.16
N MET A 141 -1.14 -0.62 5.31
CA MET A 141 -0.79 -1.15 3.99
C MET A 141 -0.12 -0.12 3.07
N SER A 142 -0.61 1.13 3.08
CA SER A 142 -0.04 2.21 2.27
C SER A 142 1.34 2.62 2.80
N VAL A 143 1.45 2.73 4.13
CA VAL A 143 2.71 2.99 4.81
C VAL A 143 3.76 1.94 4.47
N ILE A 144 3.41 0.66 4.61
CA ILE A 144 4.33 -0.43 4.31
C ILE A 144 4.70 -0.50 2.83
N GLN A 145 3.77 -0.18 1.92
CA GLN A 145 4.08 -0.09 0.50
C GLN A 145 5.22 0.93 0.26
N VAL A 146 5.13 2.13 0.84
CA VAL A 146 6.16 3.16 0.69
C VAL A 146 7.47 2.77 1.38
N VAL A 147 7.40 2.17 2.58
CA VAL A 147 8.57 1.62 3.28
C VAL A 147 9.30 0.58 2.40
N ALA A 148 8.56 -0.29 1.72
CA ALA A 148 9.12 -1.28 0.82
C ALA A 148 9.78 -0.62 -0.41
N GLU A 149 9.12 0.36 -1.02
CA GLU A 149 9.66 1.11 -2.17
C GLU A 149 10.97 1.82 -1.82
N ILE A 150 11.01 2.53 -0.69
CA ILE A 150 12.22 3.15 -0.16
C ILE A 150 13.32 2.09 0.02
N ALA A 151 13.01 1.01 0.74
CA ALA A 151 13.98 -0.03 1.07
C ALA A 151 14.56 -0.72 -0.17
N VAL A 152 13.75 -1.00 -1.19
CA VAL A 152 14.19 -1.68 -2.43
C VAL A 152 15.20 -0.85 -3.21
N GLU A 153 15.06 0.49 -3.19
CA GLU A 153 15.99 1.41 -3.84
C GLU A 153 17.31 1.60 -3.07
N MET A 154 17.39 1.19 -1.80
CA MET A 154 18.60 1.31 -1.00
C MET A 154 19.73 0.36 -1.46
N GLU A 155 20.97 0.81 -1.26
CA GLU A 155 22.13 -0.08 -1.33
C GLU A 155 22.06 -1.15 -0.21
N ARG A 156 22.44 -2.39 -0.53
CA ARG A 156 22.40 -3.53 0.41
C ARG A 156 23.12 -3.26 1.74
N LYS A 157 24.29 -2.62 1.70
CA LYS A 157 25.06 -2.30 2.92
C LYS A 157 24.31 -1.31 3.80
N ARG A 158 23.73 -0.29 3.18
CA ARG A 158 22.99 0.77 3.88
C ARG A 158 21.65 0.27 4.41
N PHE A 159 20.93 -0.55 3.65
CA PHE A 159 19.74 -1.25 4.13
C PHE A 159 20.06 -2.02 5.42
N LYS A 160 21.13 -2.83 5.41
CA LYS A 160 21.55 -3.63 6.56
C LYS A 160 21.85 -2.76 7.80
N SER A 161 22.60 -1.68 7.65
CA SER A 161 23.04 -0.85 8.79
C SER A 161 21.94 0.08 9.31
N THR A 162 20.90 0.37 8.53
CA THR A 162 19.87 1.35 8.87
C THR A 162 18.46 0.77 8.79
N ALA A 163 17.83 0.68 7.62
CA ALA A 163 16.45 0.23 7.46
C ALA A 163 16.16 -1.12 8.13
N TRP A 164 17.06 -2.09 8.02
CA TRP A 164 16.90 -3.40 8.66
C TRP A 164 16.79 -3.32 10.18
N THR A 165 17.56 -2.43 10.83
CA THR A 165 17.52 -2.31 12.30
C THR A 165 16.17 -1.77 12.78
N LEU A 166 15.49 -0.98 11.95
CA LEU A 166 14.13 -0.46 12.21
C LEU A 166 13.06 -1.53 11.96
N LEU A 167 13.22 -2.34 10.91
CA LEU A 167 12.17 -3.25 10.42
C LEU A 167 12.22 -4.65 11.07
N LYS A 168 13.38 -5.07 11.59
CA LYS A 168 13.59 -6.44 12.08
C LYS A 168 12.57 -6.88 13.12
N SER A 169 12.29 -6.07 14.13
CA SER A 169 11.34 -6.44 15.20
C SER A 169 9.92 -6.64 14.69
N TYR A 170 9.49 -5.83 13.72
CA TYR A 170 8.19 -5.98 13.08
C TYR A 170 8.11 -7.24 12.22
N LEU A 171 9.18 -7.56 11.48
CA LEU A 171 9.25 -8.76 10.66
C LEU A 171 9.35 -10.04 11.51
N ASP A 172 10.16 -10.04 12.58
CA ASP A 172 10.31 -11.16 13.52
C ASP A 172 8.96 -11.51 14.19
N SER A 173 8.10 -10.50 14.39
CA SER A 173 6.78 -10.69 14.99
C SER A 173 5.66 -10.86 13.96
N ALA A 174 5.92 -10.78 12.65
CA ALA A 174 4.88 -10.80 11.62
C ALA A 174 4.07 -12.11 11.65
N ILE A 175 4.74 -13.25 11.84
CA ILE A 175 4.09 -14.55 11.96
C ILE A 175 3.33 -14.67 13.29
N THR A 176 3.95 -14.32 14.41
CA THR A 176 3.35 -14.52 15.73
C THR A 176 2.18 -13.57 16.00
N SER A 177 2.25 -12.33 15.51
CA SER A 177 1.19 -11.32 15.62
C SER A 177 0.11 -11.44 14.54
N SER A 178 0.33 -12.26 13.50
CA SER A 178 -0.52 -12.28 12.30
C SER A 178 -0.66 -10.91 11.63
N SER A 179 0.38 -10.07 11.64
CA SER A 179 0.33 -8.76 10.99
C SER A 179 0.38 -8.92 9.47
N VAL A 180 -0.73 -8.54 8.82
CA VAL A 180 -0.86 -8.56 7.36
C VAL A 180 0.17 -7.65 6.71
N GLU A 181 0.36 -6.46 7.28
CA GLU A 181 1.24 -5.41 6.77
C GLU A 181 2.69 -5.90 6.73
N PHE A 182 3.20 -6.50 7.80
CA PHE A 182 4.60 -6.95 7.81
C PHE A 182 4.82 -8.27 7.06
N LEU A 183 3.80 -9.11 6.91
CA LEU A 183 3.86 -10.22 5.95
C LEU A 183 3.88 -9.71 4.50
N TYR A 184 3.10 -8.67 4.20
CA TYR A 184 3.13 -7.99 2.91
C TYR A 184 4.50 -7.38 2.64
N LEU A 185 5.09 -6.69 3.64
CA LEU A 185 6.47 -6.16 3.55
C LEU A 185 7.47 -7.27 3.23
N ALA A 186 7.39 -8.40 3.94
CA ALA A 186 8.29 -9.53 3.73
C ALA A 186 8.21 -10.04 2.28
N LEU A 187 7.00 -10.18 1.73
CA LEU A 187 6.79 -10.60 0.34
C LEU A 187 7.35 -9.59 -0.66
N LEU A 188 7.26 -8.28 -0.40
CA LEU A 188 7.81 -7.24 -1.26
C LEU A 188 9.35 -7.18 -1.22
N LEU A 189 9.95 -7.47 -0.07
CA LEU A 189 11.41 -7.37 0.12
C LEU A 189 12.17 -8.65 -0.19
N LYS A 190 11.50 -9.81 -0.29
CA LYS A 190 12.15 -11.13 -0.39
C LYS A 190 13.10 -11.24 -1.59
N ASP A 191 12.79 -10.64 -2.73
CA ASP A 191 13.63 -10.78 -3.93
C ASP A 191 14.90 -9.93 -3.82
N ARG A 192 14.80 -8.77 -3.16
CA ARG A 192 15.93 -7.86 -2.99
C ARG A 192 16.80 -8.26 -1.80
N PHE A 193 16.21 -8.66 -0.67
CA PHE A 193 16.90 -8.89 0.59
C PHE A 193 16.63 -10.29 1.20
N PRO A 194 16.72 -11.38 0.41
CA PRO A 194 16.17 -12.68 0.81
C PRO A 194 16.77 -13.21 2.10
N SER A 195 18.09 -13.08 2.29
CA SER A 195 18.79 -13.57 3.48
C SER A 195 18.30 -12.93 4.79
N TYR A 196 17.90 -11.66 4.75
CA TYR A 196 17.39 -10.97 5.95
C TYR A 196 15.95 -11.37 6.21
N ILE A 197 15.13 -11.42 5.16
CA ILE A 197 13.72 -11.77 5.28
C ILE A 197 13.54 -13.24 5.73
N SER A 198 14.37 -14.17 5.22
CA SER A 198 14.32 -15.58 5.61
C SER A 198 14.63 -15.83 7.08
N ASP A 199 15.38 -14.93 7.73
CA ASP A 199 15.69 -15.04 9.16
C ASP A 199 14.48 -14.70 10.04
N SER A 200 13.53 -13.91 9.52
CA SER A 200 12.32 -13.47 10.23
C SER A 200 11.04 -14.21 9.80
N VAL A 201 10.95 -14.62 8.53
CA VAL A 201 9.74 -15.23 7.94
C VAL A 201 10.07 -16.60 7.37
N SER A 202 9.63 -17.64 8.09
CA SER A 202 10.05 -19.04 7.88
C SER A 202 9.75 -19.63 6.51
N PHE A 203 8.66 -19.20 5.86
CA PHE A 203 8.32 -19.69 4.53
C PHE A 203 9.10 -18.99 3.40
N ILE A 204 9.92 -17.98 3.69
CA ILE A 204 10.80 -17.31 2.71
C ILE A 204 12.20 -17.90 2.80
N GLN A 205 12.74 -18.33 1.67
CA GLN A 205 14.05 -18.97 1.57
C GLN A 205 15.16 -17.94 1.31
N LYS A 206 16.43 -18.34 1.51
CA LYS A 206 17.61 -17.48 1.33
C LYS A 206 17.86 -17.03 -0.11
N ASP A 207 17.22 -17.65 -1.09
CA ASP A 207 17.22 -17.26 -2.49
C ASP A 207 16.01 -16.38 -2.89
N GLY A 208 15.09 -16.12 -1.96
CA GLY A 208 13.89 -15.32 -2.19
C GLY A 208 12.68 -16.13 -2.66
N SER A 209 12.84 -17.43 -2.93
CA SER A 209 11.71 -18.33 -3.17
C SER A 209 10.89 -18.53 -1.90
N CYS A 210 9.66 -19.01 -2.06
CA CYS A 210 8.80 -19.39 -0.94
C CYS A 210 8.69 -20.92 -0.85
N ASN A 211 8.62 -21.43 0.37
CA ASN A 211 8.30 -22.82 0.67
C ASN A 211 7.22 -22.85 1.77
N PHE A 212 5.95 -22.90 1.36
CA PHE A 212 4.81 -22.92 2.26
C PHE A 212 4.56 -24.34 2.78
N THR A 213 4.63 -24.51 4.10
CA THR A 213 4.20 -25.75 4.76
C THR A 213 2.70 -25.74 5.04
N ALA A 214 2.12 -26.89 5.41
CA ALA A 214 0.72 -26.98 5.82
C ALA A 214 0.36 -26.04 7.00
N ASN A 215 1.30 -25.82 7.92
CA ASN A 215 1.14 -24.89 9.02
C ASN A 215 1.12 -23.44 8.52
N ASP A 216 2.00 -23.09 7.58
CA ASP A 216 2.02 -21.76 6.97
C ASP A 216 0.73 -21.48 6.21
N LEU A 217 0.21 -22.45 5.45
CA LEU A 217 -1.07 -22.32 4.74
C LEU A 217 -2.24 -22.09 5.72
N THR A 218 -2.26 -22.81 6.84
CA THR A 218 -3.27 -22.63 7.88
C THR A 218 -3.17 -21.23 8.50
N PHE A 219 -1.95 -20.79 8.79
CA PHE A 219 -1.68 -19.45 9.29
C PHE A 219 -2.13 -18.37 8.30
N LEU A 220 -1.74 -18.47 7.03
CA LEU A 220 -2.09 -17.52 5.98
C LEU A 220 -3.61 -17.43 5.77
N LEU A 221 -4.35 -18.54 5.89
CA LEU A 221 -5.81 -18.54 5.89
C LEU A 221 -6.39 -17.70 7.05
N LEU A 222 -5.80 -17.81 8.25
CA LEU A 222 -6.23 -17.01 9.39
C LEU A 222 -5.89 -15.53 9.20
N THR A 223 -4.71 -15.22 8.65
CA THR A 223 -4.29 -13.86 8.30
C THR A 223 -5.24 -13.23 7.29
N VAL A 224 -5.55 -13.93 6.19
CA VAL A 224 -6.51 -13.47 5.17
C VAL A 224 -7.90 -13.23 5.76
N LYS A 225 -8.35 -14.07 6.71
CA LYS A 225 -9.64 -13.85 7.39
C LYS A 225 -9.68 -12.61 8.29
N LYS A 226 -8.53 -12.18 8.82
CA LYS A 226 -8.41 -10.97 9.66
C LYS A 226 -8.09 -9.71 8.86
N CYS A 227 -7.66 -9.88 7.60
CA CYS A 227 -7.26 -8.79 6.73
C CYS A 227 -8.45 -7.89 6.39
N ASP A 228 -8.22 -6.57 6.44
CA ASP A 228 -9.21 -5.60 6.00
C ASP A 228 -9.51 -5.76 4.51
N SER A 229 -10.77 -5.51 4.13
CA SER A 229 -11.24 -5.68 2.75
C SER A 229 -10.48 -4.81 1.73
N THR A 230 -9.97 -3.65 2.13
CA THR A 230 -9.19 -2.75 1.26
C THR A 230 -7.73 -3.18 1.11
N ALA A 231 -7.19 -3.84 2.15
CA ALA A 231 -5.83 -4.39 2.18
C ALA A 231 -5.70 -5.71 1.42
N LEU A 232 -6.78 -6.51 1.44
CA LEU A 232 -6.75 -7.89 1.00
C LEU A 232 -6.33 -8.09 -0.47
N PRO A 233 -6.81 -7.31 -1.46
CA PRO A 233 -6.40 -7.50 -2.85
C PRO A 233 -4.90 -7.31 -3.06
N LEU A 234 -4.27 -6.37 -2.35
CA LEU A 234 -2.83 -6.11 -2.42
C LEU A 234 -2.04 -7.28 -1.82
N PHE A 235 -2.44 -7.72 -0.64
CA PHE A 235 -1.79 -8.84 0.05
C PHE A 235 -1.93 -10.15 -0.76
N LEU A 236 -3.14 -10.49 -1.21
CA LEU A 236 -3.38 -11.68 -2.03
C LEU A 236 -2.58 -11.64 -3.33
N LYS A 237 -2.48 -10.48 -3.98
CA LYS A 237 -1.66 -10.33 -5.18
C LYS A 237 -0.21 -10.69 -4.90
N ALA A 238 0.41 -10.11 -3.88
CA ALA A 238 1.81 -10.41 -3.54
C ALA A 238 2.02 -11.88 -3.16
N LEU A 239 1.08 -12.46 -2.40
CA LEU A 239 1.13 -13.86 -1.99
C LEU A 239 1.02 -14.80 -3.19
N LEU A 240 0.06 -14.57 -4.10
CA LEU A 240 -0.16 -15.42 -5.27
C LEU A 240 0.98 -15.33 -6.29
N VAL A 241 1.54 -14.13 -6.50
CA VAL A 241 2.75 -13.95 -7.32
C VAL A 241 3.90 -14.78 -6.74
N SER A 242 4.11 -14.71 -5.42
CA SER A 242 5.19 -15.43 -4.75
C SER A 242 4.99 -16.96 -4.79
N ALA A 243 3.75 -17.41 -4.59
CA ALA A 243 3.39 -18.82 -4.68
C ALA A 243 3.60 -19.37 -6.10
N ARG A 244 3.22 -18.61 -7.13
CA ARG A 244 3.43 -18.98 -8.52
C ARG A 244 4.90 -19.06 -8.88
N ALA A 245 5.69 -18.06 -8.51
CA ALA A 245 7.13 -18.06 -8.75
C ALA A 245 7.85 -19.26 -8.08
N SER A 246 7.24 -19.83 -7.03
CA SER A 246 7.79 -20.96 -6.28
C SER A 246 7.14 -22.31 -6.64
N GLY A 247 6.25 -22.35 -7.64
CA GLY A 247 5.54 -23.58 -8.03
C GLY A 247 4.50 -24.09 -7.02
N GLN A 248 4.11 -23.29 -6.03
CA GLN A 248 3.15 -23.66 -4.98
C GLN A 248 1.81 -22.92 -5.11
N PHE A 249 1.50 -22.42 -6.31
CA PHE A 249 0.26 -21.69 -6.56
C PHE A 249 -0.99 -22.50 -6.20
N GLY A 250 -1.07 -23.77 -6.65
CA GLY A 250 -2.23 -24.63 -6.39
C GLY A 250 -2.47 -24.88 -4.89
N ASP A 251 -1.40 -25.08 -4.12
CA ASP A 251 -1.48 -25.28 -2.68
C ASP A 251 -1.98 -24.03 -1.95
N VAL A 252 -1.42 -22.86 -2.27
CA VAL A 252 -1.83 -21.58 -1.69
C VAL A 252 -3.26 -21.25 -2.09
N TYR A 253 -3.61 -21.41 -3.37
CA TYR A 253 -4.95 -21.12 -3.84
C TYR A 253 -5.99 -21.99 -3.14
N SER A 254 -5.83 -23.32 -3.20
CA SER A 254 -6.82 -24.26 -2.64
C SER A 254 -6.91 -24.19 -1.10
N ASN A 255 -5.79 -23.97 -0.40
CA ASN A 255 -5.78 -24.02 1.07
C ASN A 255 -5.99 -22.66 1.74
N VAL A 256 -5.76 -21.55 1.04
CA VAL A 256 -5.91 -20.20 1.60
C VAL A 256 -7.04 -19.47 0.91
N VAL A 257 -6.90 -19.25 -0.40
CA VAL A 257 -7.75 -18.34 -1.17
C VAL A 257 -9.16 -18.92 -1.34
N GLU A 258 -9.27 -20.14 -1.82
CA GLU A 258 -10.53 -20.84 -2.05
C GLU A 258 -11.28 -21.07 -0.73
N LYS A 259 -10.58 -21.54 0.31
CA LYS A 259 -11.18 -21.72 1.64
C LYS A 259 -11.71 -20.41 2.23
N TRP A 260 -11.02 -19.30 2.00
CA TRP A 260 -11.50 -18.00 2.45
C TRP A 260 -12.74 -17.56 1.65
N CYS A 261 -12.69 -17.56 0.31
CA CYS A 261 -13.77 -17.02 -0.52
C CYS A 261 -15.07 -17.84 -0.42
N THR A 262 -14.97 -19.15 -0.15
CA THR A 262 -16.12 -20.04 0.01
C THR A 262 -16.70 -20.08 1.44
N SER A 263 -16.04 -19.45 2.41
CA SER A 263 -16.46 -19.41 3.82
C SER A 263 -17.31 -18.18 4.17
N GLY A 264 -18.23 -18.28 5.13
CA GLY A 264 -19.00 -17.13 5.63
C GLY A 264 -20.35 -16.93 4.93
N ASP A 265 -20.77 -15.66 4.77
CA ASP A 265 -22.08 -15.28 4.24
C ASP A 265 -22.26 -15.70 2.78
N GLU A 266 -23.20 -16.63 2.56
CA GLU A 266 -23.59 -17.17 1.25
C GLU A 266 -23.95 -16.09 0.23
N SER A 267 -24.52 -14.96 0.68
CA SER A 267 -24.92 -13.86 -0.22
C SER A 267 -23.73 -13.16 -0.87
N LYS A 268 -22.54 -13.24 -0.25
CA LYS A 268 -21.28 -12.61 -0.72
C LYS A 268 -20.23 -13.63 -1.18
N VAL A 269 -20.55 -14.93 -1.15
CA VAL A 269 -19.61 -15.97 -1.60
C VAL A 269 -19.33 -15.83 -3.10
N LEU A 270 -20.35 -15.63 -3.93
CA LEU A 270 -20.15 -15.50 -5.38
C LEU A 270 -19.32 -14.27 -5.75
N GLU A 271 -19.63 -13.11 -5.16
CA GLU A 271 -18.87 -11.87 -5.37
C GLU A 271 -17.39 -12.07 -5.05
N ARG A 272 -17.07 -12.59 -3.85
CA ARG A 272 -15.69 -12.90 -3.47
C ARG A 272 -15.02 -13.89 -4.40
N ILE A 273 -15.72 -14.95 -4.82
CA ILE A 273 -15.19 -15.93 -5.78
C ILE A 273 -14.80 -15.24 -7.08
N PHE A 274 -15.69 -14.44 -7.67
CA PHE A 274 -15.45 -13.81 -8.97
C PHE A 274 -14.39 -12.71 -8.88
N ASP A 275 -14.41 -11.87 -7.85
CA ASP A 275 -13.39 -10.84 -7.65
C ASP A 275 -12.01 -11.45 -7.45
N THR A 276 -11.94 -12.54 -6.68
CA THR A 276 -10.69 -13.26 -6.44
C THR A 276 -10.21 -13.98 -7.68
N ALA A 277 -11.09 -14.63 -8.44
CA ALA A 277 -10.73 -15.26 -9.72
C ALA A 277 -10.24 -14.21 -10.72
N LYS A 278 -10.93 -13.07 -10.83
CA LYS A 278 -10.50 -11.94 -11.67
C LYS A 278 -9.12 -11.43 -11.25
N LEU A 279 -8.91 -11.18 -9.96
CA LEU A 279 -7.61 -10.79 -9.42
C LEU A 279 -6.55 -11.82 -9.82
N THR A 280 -6.79 -13.09 -9.54
CA THR A 280 -5.83 -14.18 -9.72
C THR A 280 -5.42 -14.39 -11.18
N LEU A 281 -6.39 -14.36 -12.09
CA LEU A 281 -6.19 -14.55 -13.53
C LEU A 281 -5.66 -13.30 -14.24
N SER A 282 -5.77 -12.11 -13.61
CA SER A 282 -5.19 -10.87 -14.14
C SER A 282 -3.70 -10.71 -13.80
N ILE A 283 -3.14 -11.57 -12.95
CA ILE A 283 -1.77 -11.47 -12.46
C ILE A 283 -0.86 -12.36 -13.29
N GLY A 284 -0.13 -11.76 -14.24
CA GLY A 284 0.96 -12.37 -14.99
C GLY A 284 0.52 -13.41 -16.04
N ASP A 285 1.50 -14.10 -16.63
CA ASP A 285 1.25 -15.19 -17.57
C ASP A 285 0.64 -16.37 -16.81
N THR A 286 -0.68 -16.54 -16.96
CA THR A 286 -1.44 -17.57 -16.26
C THR A 286 -1.19 -18.92 -16.93
N ALA A 287 -0.58 -19.85 -16.21
CA ALA A 287 -0.40 -21.22 -16.68
C ALA A 287 -1.75 -21.96 -16.75
N HIS A 288 -1.86 -22.97 -17.60
CA HIS A 288 -3.07 -23.80 -17.67
C HIS A 288 -3.45 -24.40 -16.30
N GLU A 289 -2.46 -24.84 -15.54
CA GLU A 289 -2.62 -25.40 -14.19
C GLU A 289 -3.22 -24.39 -13.21
N ASP A 290 -2.87 -23.11 -13.32
CA ASP A 290 -3.43 -22.05 -12.48
C ASP A 290 -4.92 -21.86 -12.77
N VAL A 291 -5.32 -21.92 -14.05
CA VAL A 291 -6.74 -21.85 -14.44
C VAL A 291 -7.51 -23.02 -13.85
N LEU A 292 -6.94 -24.23 -13.87
CA LEU A 292 -7.56 -25.42 -13.28
C LEU A 292 -7.68 -25.31 -11.75
N ALA A 293 -6.67 -24.75 -11.09
CA ALA A 293 -6.71 -24.50 -9.66
C ALA A 293 -7.77 -23.44 -9.29
N VAL A 294 -7.87 -22.36 -10.08
CA VAL A 294 -8.91 -21.33 -9.91
C VAL A 294 -10.30 -21.91 -10.11
N PHE A 295 -10.53 -22.65 -11.19
CA PHE A 295 -11.82 -23.28 -11.47
C PHE A 295 -11.89 -24.72 -10.94
N SER A 296 -11.52 -24.89 -9.67
CA SER A 296 -11.52 -26.19 -9.01
C SER A 296 -12.92 -26.85 -9.05
N PRO A 297 -13.03 -28.18 -9.02
CA PRO A 297 -14.32 -28.87 -8.92
C PRO A 297 -15.14 -28.43 -7.70
N LEU A 298 -14.48 -28.07 -6.59
CA LEU A 298 -15.12 -27.58 -5.38
C LEU A 298 -15.74 -26.19 -5.63
N LEU A 299 -14.99 -25.28 -6.25
CA LEU A 299 -15.48 -23.96 -6.63
C LEU A 299 -16.66 -24.06 -7.59
N LEU A 300 -16.55 -24.86 -8.65
CA LEU A 300 -17.62 -25.05 -9.63
C LEU A 300 -18.87 -25.63 -8.98
N LYS A 301 -18.72 -26.63 -8.09
CA LYS A 301 -19.83 -27.17 -7.30
C LYS A 301 -20.47 -26.09 -6.45
N ARG A 302 -19.69 -25.20 -5.84
CA ARG A 302 -20.18 -24.09 -5.02
C ARG A 302 -20.95 -23.06 -5.86
N ILE A 303 -20.43 -22.66 -7.01
CA ILE A 303 -21.11 -21.76 -7.96
C ILE A 303 -22.46 -22.35 -8.37
N VAL A 304 -22.49 -23.64 -8.73
CA VAL A 304 -23.73 -24.34 -9.11
C VAL A 304 -24.72 -24.41 -7.94
N GLN A 305 -24.25 -24.64 -6.71
CA GLN A 305 -25.10 -24.67 -5.52
C GLN A 305 -25.74 -23.31 -5.23
N VAL A 306 -24.95 -22.23 -5.30
CA VAL A 306 -25.49 -20.88 -5.06
C VAL A 306 -26.43 -20.46 -6.19
N ALA A 307 -26.07 -20.72 -7.45
CA ALA A 307 -26.90 -20.40 -8.62
C ALA A 307 -28.25 -21.15 -8.63
N ARG A 308 -28.29 -22.37 -8.08
CA ARG A 308 -29.53 -23.14 -7.93
C ARG A 308 -30.41 -22.66 -6.76
N GLY A 309 -29.91 -21.74 -5.94
CA GLY A 309 -30.55 -21.25 -4.72
C GLY A 309 -30.63 -22.32 -3.62
N LYS A 310 -30.72 -21.90 -2.35
CA LYS A 310 -31.21 -22.80 -1.29
C LYS A 310 -32.65 -23.16 -1.66
N ARG A 311 -32.86 -24.40 -2.14
CA ARG A 311 -34.22 -24.95 -2.23
C ARG A 311 -34.80 -24.98 -0.82
N ASN A 312 -35.70 -24.07 -0.52
CA ASN A 312 -36.46 -24.13 0.72
C ASN A 312 -37.23 -25.45 0.77
N PRO A 313 -37.46 -26.05 1.95
CA PRO A 313 -38.18 -27.32 2.07
C PRO A 313 -39.50 -27.35 1.28
N GLN A 314 -40.21 -26.22 1.24
CA GLN A 314 -41.44 -26.03 0.47
C GLN A 314 -41.27 -26.18 -1.05
N GLN A 315 -40.12 -25.78 -1.62
CA GLN A 315 -39.82 -25.92 -3.05
C GLN A 315 -39.41 -27.34 -3.43
N ARG A 316 -39.00 -28.18 -2.47
CA ARG A 316 -38.70 -29.61 -2.71
C ARG A 316 -39.99 -30.42 -2.85
N VAL A 317 -41.01 -30.11 -2.05
CA VAL A 317 -42.31 -30.80 -2.05
C VAL A 317 -43.12 -30.54 -3.32
N LEU A 318 -42.97 -29.38 -3.96
CA LEU A 318 -43.75 -28.98 -5.14
C LEU A 318 -43.29 -29.64 -6.48
N ARG A 319 -42.19 -30.39 -6.49
CA ARG A 319 -41.71 -31.11 -7.69
C ARG A 319 -41.79 -32.64 -7.60
N GLU A 320 -42.24 -33.17 -6.45
CA GLU A 320 -42.52 -34.61 -6.27
C GLU A 320 -44.01 -34.94 -6.42
N LYS A 321 -44.78 -34.03 -7.02
CA LYS A 321 -46.12 -34.27 -7.54
C LYS A 321 -46.12 -34.08 -9.05
#